data_AF-A0AAD8IA34-F1
#
_entry.id   AF-A0AAD8IA34-F1
#
_cell.length_a   1.000
_cell.length_b   1.000
_cell.length_c   1.000
_cell.angle_alpha   90.00
_cell.angle_beta   90.00
_cell.angle_gamma   90.00
#
_symmetry.space_group_name_H-M   'P 1'
#
loop_
_entity.id
_entity.type
_entity.pdbx_description
1 polymer ?
#
loop_
_entity_poly.entity_id
_entity_poly.type
_entity_poly.pdbx_seq_one_letter_code
_entity_poly.pdbx_strand_id
1 'polypeptide(L)'
;MACPSNPVPPPAERSRNWLELPVDLTSSILVRLGAVEVLMSARKVCKTWRQICSDPGMWRVVKIEHSDYEKSPQILKHVVTKAVDLSCGQLVDLDLQIWGHPYNLLLYVFDRSSQLRRLCIYSSTNIMSDWLSEMLEGLPLLEELHLDCICHFKKAVEIAARCCPHLKSLKLANDLYRRPKMGCDEDALAIAEHMTRLRHLELYGPNKMTNDGLLAILENCPHLESLDVEHGVANVGPDLVRRLSQQIKDLKLSYDSTGYDSLGYDSMGDSDEGILNEDDLCERSDFYTDEETDDLDSSGEDDFSEPSDTSTGSDDYDDNDDDDSDRF
;
A
#
# COMPACT_ATOMS: atom_id res chain seq x y z
N MET A 1 -56.33 47.12 -34.70
CA MET A 1 -55.47 45.93 -34.62
C MET A 1 -54.15 46.37 -34.01
N ALA A 2 -53.83 45.94 -32.80
CA ALA A 2 -52.53 46.16 -32.17
C ALA A 2 -51.88 44.77 -32.01
N CYS A 3 -50.65 44.62 -32.50
CA CYS A 3 -49.90 43.36 -32.43
C CYS A 3 -49.53 43.04 -30.97
N PRO A 4 -49.61 41.76 -30.54
CA PRO A 4 -49.17 41.39 -29.20
C PRO A 4 -47.64 41.43 -29.13
N SER A 5 -47.13 42.14 -28.13
CA SER A 5 -45.71 42.23 -27.79
C SER A 5 -45.18 40.88 -27.31
N ASN A 6 -44.07 40.42 -27.91
CA ASN A 6 -43.37 39.21 -27.50
C ASN A 6 -42.86 39.31 -26.05
N PRO A 7 -42.91 38.21 -25.27
CA PRO A 7 -42.35 38.19 -23.92
C PRO A 7 -40.82 38.27 -23.97
N VAL A 8 -40.26 39.08 -23.06
CA VAL A 8 -38.81 39.24 -22.86
C VAL A 8 -38.23 37.92 -22.32
N PRO A 9 -37.14 37.39 -22.89
CA PRO A 9 -36.52 36.16 -22.40
C PRO A 9 -35.97 36.36 -20.98
N PRO A 10 -35.98 35.31 -20.13
CA PRO A 10 -35.46 35.38 -18.78
C PRO A 10 -33.96 35.71 -18.78
N PRO A 11 -33.44 36.45 -17.78
CA PRO A 11 -32.03 36.78 -17.70
C PRO A 11 -31.20 35.49 -17.66
N ALA A 12 -30.22 35.39 -18.55
CA ALA A 12 -29.29 34.27 -18.62
C ALA A 12 -28.68 34.02 -17.23
N GLU A 13 -28.80 32.79 -16.73
CA GLU A 13 -28.13 32.36 -15.51
C GLU A 13 -26.63 32.64 -15.68
N ARG A 14 -26.07 33.52 -14.84
CA ARG A 14 -24.62 33.77 -14.82
C ARG A 14 -23.94 32.47 -14.43
N SER A 15 -23.43 31.74 -15.41
CA SER A 15 -22.59 30.58 -15.15
C SER A 15 -21.41 31.06 -14.31
N ARG A 16 -21.26 30.47 -13.12
CA ARG A 16 -20.13 30.79 -12.23
C ARG A 16 -18.87 30.32 -12.93
N ASN A 17 -17.95 31.23 -13.22
CA ASN A 17 -16.68 30.88 -13.85
C ASN A 17 -15.74 30.27 -12.80
N TRP A 18 -15.88 28.95 -12.58
CA TRP A 18 -15.05 28.20 -11.63
C TRP A 18 -13.56 28.19 -12.00
N LEU A 19 -13.19 28.59 -13.23
CA LEU A 19 -11.80 28.72 -13.66
C LEU A 19 -11.10 29.96 -13.07
N GLU A 20 -11.84 30.92 -12.50
CA GLU A 20 -11.28 32.14 -11.88
C GLU A 20 -11.10 32.01 -10.35
N LEU A 21 -11.24 30.80 -9.81
CA LEU A 21 -10.97 30.58 -8.39
C LEU A 21 -9.51 30.95 -8.05
N PRO A 22 -9.28 31.68 -6.94
CA PRO A 22 -7.93 31.91 -6.42
C PRO A 22 -7.14 30.60 -6.30
N VAL A 23 -5.85 30.68 -6.59
CA VAL A 23 -4.94 29.52 -6.57
C VAL A 23 -4.95 28.84 -5.19
N ASP A 24 -5.00 29.62 -4.11
CA ASP A 24 -5.00 29.10 -2.74
C ASP A 24 -6.26 28.27 -2.44
N LEU A 25 -7.43 28.74 -2.87
CA LEU A 25 -8.69 28.01 -2.72
C LEU A 25 -8.71 26.77 -3.60
N THR A 26 -8.21 26.87 -4.82
CA THR A 26 -8.09 25.73 -5.74
C THR A 26 -7.17 24.66 -5.16
N SER A 27 -6.00 25.05 -4.64
CA SER A 27 -5.06 24.14 -3.97
C SER A 27 -5.71 23.46 -2.76
N SER A 28 -6.41 24.21 -1.91
CA SER A 28 -7.11 23.65 -0.75
C SER A 28 -8.21 22.65 -1.12
N ILE A 29 -8.82 22.77 -2.30
CA ILE A 29 -9.79 21.79 -2.82
C ILE A 29 -9.04 20.56 -3.34
N LEU A 30 -8.00 20.76 -4.15
CA LEU A 30 -7.27 19.69 -4.81
C LEU A 30 -6.49 18.79 -3.83
N VAL A 31 -5.97 19.33 -2.73
CA VAL A 31 -5.30 18.54 -1.67
C VAL A 31 -6.27 17.58 -0.94
N ARG A 32 -7.59 17.81 -1.04
CA ARG A 32 -8.59 16.90 -0.45
C ARG A 32 -8.99 15.75 -1.37
N LEU A 33 -8.52 15.75 -2.61
CA LEU A 33 -8.73 14.65 -3.54
C LEU A 33 -7.69 13.55 -3.28
N GLY A 34 -8.06 12.30 -3.55
CA GLY A 34 -7.12 11.18 -3.52
C GLY A 34 -6.11 11.23 -4.67
N ALA A 35 -5.05 10.44 -4.55
CA ALA A 35 -3.97 10.40 -5.55
C ALA A 35 -4.51 10.01 -6.94
N VAL A 36 -5.46 9.06 -6.98
CA VAL A 36 -6.08 8.60 -8.23
C VAL A 36 -6.91 9.70 -8.87
N GLU A 37 -7.77 10.40 -8.14
CA GLU A 37 -8.58 11.49 -8.72
C GLU A 37 -7.70 12.64 -9.21
N VAL A 38 -6.63 12.96 -8.48
CA VAL A 38 -5.69 14.00 -8.89
C VAL A 38 -5.02 13.65 -10.21
N LEU A 39 -4.45 12.45 -10.32
CA LEU A 39 -3.70 12.03 -11.51
C LEU A 39 -4.61 11.76 -12.71
N MET A 40 -5.74 11.10 -12.48
CA MET A 40 -6.61 10.63 -13.56
C MET A 40 -7.59 11.69 -14.05
N SER A 41 -7.93 12.68 -13.22
CA SER A 41 -8.96 13.67 -13.52
C SER A 41 -8.48 15.11 -13.34
N ALA A 42 -8.09 15.52 -12.13
CA ALA A 42 -7.88 16.94 -11.81
C ALA A 42 -6.78 17.60 -12.68
N ARG A 43 -5.69 16.88 -12.93
CA ARG A 43 -4.58 17.36 -13.79
C ARG A 43 -4.95 17.54 -15.27
N LYS A 44 -6.10 16.99 -15.70
CA LYS A 44 -6.61 17.07 -17.07
C LYS A 44 -7.60 18.22 -17.27
N VAL A 45 -8.06 18.86 -16.18
CA VAL A 45 -9.06 19.94 -16.24
C VAL A 45 -8.53 21.20 -16.92
N CYS A 46 -7.43 21.77 -16.41
CA CYS A 46 -6.81 22.96 -17.01
C CYS A 46 -5.32 23.08 -16.63
N LYS A 47 -4.60 24.03 -17.27
CA LYS A 47 -3.17 24.27 -17.02
C LYS A 47 -2.88 24.67 -15.58
N THR A 48 -3.72 25.52 -14.98
CA THR A 48 -3.56 25.98 -13.60
C THR A 48 -3.65 24.81 -12.61
N TRP A 49 -4.67 23.96 -12.75
CA TRP A 49 -4.84 22.79 -11.88
C TRP A 49 -3.68 21.80 -12.04
N ARG A 50 -3.24 21.56 -13.28
CA ARG A 50 -2.06 20.73 -13.55
C ARG A 50 -0.80 21.25 -12.87
N GLN A 51 -0.58 22.56 -12.89
CA GLN A 51 0.56 23.20 -12.24
C GLN A 51 0.47 23.08 -10.72
N ILE A 52 -0.69 23.34 -10.12
CA ILE A 52 -0.92 23.16 -8.68
C ILE A 52 -0.64 21.70 -8.29
N CYS A 53 -1.24 20.73 -8.99
CA CYS A 53 -1.03 19.30 -8.75
C CYS A 53 0.40 18.80 -9.04
N SER A 54 1.29 19.65 -9.55
CA SER A 54 2.70 19.32 -9.74
C SER A 54 3.58 19.83 -8.60
N ASP A 55 3.00 20.53 -7.61
CA ASP A 55 3.68 20.90 -6.37
C ASP A 55 4.01 19.64 -5.54
N PRO A 56 5.29 19.40 -5.20
CA PRO A 56 5.69 18.30 -4.32
C PRO A 56 4.96 18.29 -2.97
N GLY A 57 4.57 19.48 -2.47
CA GLY A 57 3.82 19.61 -1.22
C GLY A 57 2.50 18.83 -1.20
N MET A 58 1.88 18.62 -2.37
CA MET A 58 0.65 17.84 -2.50
C MET A 58 0.85 16.33 -2.36
N TRP A 59 2.08 15.84 -2.55
CA TRP A 59 2.42 14.42 -2.62
C TRP A 59 3.21 13.97 -1.39
N ARG A 60 3.16 14.74 -0.30
CA ARG A 60 3.77 14.37 0.98
C ARG A 60 3.02 13.25 1.70
N VAL A 61 1.72 13.12 1.40
CA VAL A 61 0.83 12.09 1.94
C VAL A 61 0.15 11.43 0.75
N VAL A 62 0.34 10.12 0.61
CA VAL A 62 -0.25 9.34 -0.48
C VAL A 62 -1.00 8.17 0.12
N LYS A 63 -2.30 8.11 -0.14
CA LYS A 63 -3.17 7.01 0.23
C LYS A 63 -3.83 6.43 -1.02
N ILE A 64 -3.79 5.11 -1.17
CA ILE A 64 -4.43 4.38 -2.27
C ILE A 64 -5.11 3.14 -1.69
N GLU A 65 -6.43 3.07 -1.89
CA GLU A 65 -7.27 1.95 -1.47
C GLU A 65 -7.47 0.96 -2.64
N HIS A 66 -7.79 -0.30 -2.34
CA HIS A 66 -8.01 -1.31 -3.38
C HIS A 66 -9.11 -0.89 -4.37
N SER A 67 -10.18 -0.26 -3.87
CA SER A 67 -11.29 0.22 -4.69
C SER A 67 -10.88 1.25 -5.75
N ASP A 68 -9.75 1.93 -5.56
CA ASP A 68 -9.29 2.97 -6.48
C ASP A 68 -8.73 2.38 -7.78
N TYR A 69 -8.31 1.11 -7.77
CA TYR A 69 -7.68 0.43 -8.90
C TYR A 69 -8.22 -0.98 -9.17
N GLU A 70 -9.19 -1.47 -8.40
CA GLU A 70 -9.78 -2.83 -8.52
C GLU A 70 -10.09 -3.23 -9.96
N LYS A 71 -10.58 -2.28 -10.78
CA LYS A 71 -10.93 -2.53 -12.18
C LYS A 71 -9.73 -2.63 -13.13
N SER A 72 -8.57 -2.13 -12.72
CA SER A 72 -7.35 -2.11 -13.53
C SER A 72 -6.10 -2.02 -12.65
N PRO A 73 -5.46 -3.17 -12.34
CA PRO A 73 -4.25 -3.23 -11.51
C PRO A 73 -3.09 -2.35 -12.02
N GLN A 74 -3.03 -2.10 -13.33
CA GLN A 74 -2.03 -1.22 -13.94
C GLN A 74 -2.13 0.23 -13.44
N ILE A 75 -3.32 0.65 -12.99
CA ILE A 75 -3.53 1.98 -12.39
C ILE A 75 -2.69 2.12 -11.11
N LEU A 76 -2.61 1.08 -10.26
CA LEU A 76 -1.86 1.13 -9.02
C LEU A 76 -0.39 1.50 -9.28
N LYS A 77 0.27 0.72 -10.16
CA LYS A 77 1.68 0.96 -10.53
C LYS A 77 1.87 2.37 -11.09
N HIS A 78 1.00 2.81 -11.99
CA HIS A 78 1.10 4.14 -12.58
C HIS A 78 0.92 5.26 -11.53
N VAL A 79 -0.09 5.15 -10.67
CA VAL A 79 -0.44 6.17 -9.68
C VAL A 79 0.66 6.27 -8.62
N VAL A 80 1.09 5.14 -8.07
CA VAL A 80 2.15 5.11 -7.04
C VAL A 80 3.46 5.67 -7.59
N THR A 81 3.91 5.16 -8.75
CA THR A 81 5.17 5.64 -9.35
C THR A 81 5.12 7.14 -9.62
N LYS A 82 4.00 7.63 -10.17
CA LYS A 82 3.86 9.04 -10.48
C LYS A 82 3.75 9.92 -9.24
N ALA A 83 3.05 9.47 -8.19
CA ALA A 83 2.95 10.16 -6.92
C ALA A 83 4.33 10.29 -6.24
N VAL A 84 5.11 9.21 -6.23
CA VAL A 84 6.49 9.20 -5.72
C VAL A 84 7.37 10.19 -6.50
N ASP A 85 7.34 10.16 -7.83
CA ASP A 85 8.10 11.10 -8.66
C ASP A 85 7.71 12.56 -8.38
N LEU A 86 6.42 12.84 -8.25
CA LEU A 86 5.93 14.19 -7.98
C LEU A 86 6.27 14.67 -6.57
N SER A 87 6.40 13.76 -5.61
CA SER A 87 6.85 14.09 -4.25
C SER A 87 8.26 14.66 -4.21
N CYS A 88 9.09 14.41 -5.25
CA CYS A 88 10.46 14.87 -5.31
C CYS A 88 11.26 14.55 -4.03
N GLY A 89 11.05 13.36 -3.46
CA GLY A 89 11.70 12.90 -2.23
C GLY A 89 11.14 13.49 -0.93
N GLN A 90 10.00 14.19 -0.98
CA GLN A 90 9.32 14.77 0.18
C GLN A 90 8.16 13.91 0.69
N LEU A 91 8.00 12.68 0.19
CA LEU A 91 6.99 11.74 0.67
C LEU A 91 7.26 11.41 2.15
N VAL A 92 6.25 11.60 3.00
CA VAL A 92 6.33 11.40 4.46
C VAL A 92 5.37 10.32 4.95
N ASP A 93 4.24 10.15 4.29
CA ASP A 93 3.21 9.18 4.66
C ASP A 93 2.74 8.43 3.42
N LEU A 94 2.83 7.11 3.46
CA LEU A 94 2.41 6.22 2.40
C LEU A 94 1.52 5.11 2.97
N ASP A 95 0.30 5.04 2.44
CA ASP A 95 -0.73 4.08 2.85
C ASP A 95 -1.26 3.38 1.59
N LEU A 96 -0.91 2.10 1.44
CA LEU A 96 -1.19 1.30 0.25
C LEU A 96 -1.92 0.02 0.62
N GLN A 97 -3.13 -0.13 0.07
CA GLN A 97 -3.79 -1.41 0.00
C GLN A 97 -3.48 -2.05 -1.35
N ILE A 98 -2.72 -3.16 -1.35
CA ILE A 98 -2.17 -3.82 -2.52
C ILE A 98 -2.71 -5.24 -2.62
N TRP A 99 -3.13 -5.62 -3.82
CA TRP A 99 -3.53 -6.99 -4.15
C TRP A 99 -2.53 -7.55 -5.16
N GLY A 100 -1.98 -8.73 -4.87
CA GLY A 100 -0.88 -9.33 -5.63
C GLY A 100 0.51 -8.94 -5.11
N HIS A 101 1.56 -9.31 -5.83
CA HIS A 101 2.96 -9.19 -5.39
C HIS A 101 3.46 -7.74 -5.49
N PRO A 102 3.71 -7.05 -4.36
CA PRO A 102 4.01 -5.62 -4.37
C PRO A 102 5.51 -5.32 -4.58
N TYR A 103 6.35 -6.35 -4.70
CA TYR A 103 7.82 -6.28 -4.60
C TYR A 103 8.45 -5.18 -5.46
N ASN A 104 8.28 -5.27 -6.79
CA ASN A 104 8.90 -4.33 -7.73
C ASN A 104 8.40 -2.89 -7.55
N LEU A 105 7.13 -2.73 -7.18
CA LEU A 105 6.54 -1.42 -6.98
C LEU A 105 7.06 -0.76 -5.70
N LEU A 106 7.17 -1.54 -4.63
CA LEU A 106 7.61 -1.05 -3.33
C LEU A 106 9.12 -0.76 -3.31
N LEU A 107 9.96 -1.58 -3.95
CA LEU A 107 11.38 -1.24 -4.13
C LEU A 107 11.56 0.14 -4.80
N TYR A 108 10.81 0.41 -5.86
CA TYR A 108 10.84 1.71 -6.54
C TYR A 108 10.45 2.87 -5.59
N VAL A 109 9.46 2.66 -4.73
CA VAL A 109 9.04 3.66 -3.74
C VAL A 109 10.18 3.95 -2.77
N PHE A 110 10.80 2.92 -2.20
CA PHE A 110 11.76 3.06 -1.10
C PHE A 110 13.08 3.69 -1.53
N ASP A 111 13.55 3.37 -2.74
CA ASP A 111 14.72 4.01 -3.35
C ASP A 111 14.58 5.54 -3.50
N ARG A 112 13.34 6.05 -3.47
CA ARG A 112 13.02 7.45 -3.77
C ARG A 112 12.42 8.21 -2.58
N SER A 113 12.18 7.53 -1.46
CA SER A 113 11.36 8.04 -0.36
C SER A 113 12.06 7.98 1.01
N SER A 114 13.33 8.37 1.06
CA SER A 114 14.14 8.33 2.31
C SER A 114 13.65 9.23 3.45
N GLN A 115 12.69 10.13 3.18
CA GLN A 115 12.03 10.97 4.18
C GLN A 115 10.73 10.38 4.76
N LEU A 116 10.39 9.15 4.38
CA LEU A 116 9.17 8.50 4.85
C LEU A 116 9.20 8.32 6.37
N ARG A 117 8.11 8.71 7.04
CA ARG A 117 7.92 8.59 8.48
C ARG A 117 6.81 7.62 8.84
N ARG A 118 5.81 7.44 7.96
CA ARG A 118 4.72 6.47 8.11
C ARG A 118 4.60 5.60 6.87
N LEU A 119 4.58 4.30 7.08
CA LEU A 119 4.37 3.30 6.04
C LEU A 119 3.29 2.30 6.49
N CYS A 120 2.21 2.22 5.72
CA CYS A 120 1.15 1.24 5.90
C CYS A 120 0.98 0.43 4.62
N ILE A 121 1.22 -0.87 4.71
CA ILE A 121 1.05 -1.82 3.59
C ILE A 121 0.03 -2.88 4.00
N TYR A 122 -1.12 -2.85 3.33
CA TYR A 122 -2.15 -3.88 3.43
C TYR A 122 -2.00 -4.78 2.21
N SER A 123 -1.41 -5.97 2.38
CA SER A 123 -1.14 -6.90 1.28
C SER A 123 -2.14 -8.06 1.29
N SER A 124 -2.50 -8.59 0.13
CA SER A 124 -3.22 -9.87 0.02
C SER A 124 -2.29 -11.09 -0.02
N THR A 125 -0.99 -10.87 -0.20
CA THR A 125 0.03 -11.92 -0.27
C THR A 125 1.01 -11.79 0.89
N ASN A 126 1.66 -12.90 1.23
CA ASN A 126 2.63 -12.92 2.31
C ASN A 126 3.82 -11.99 2.02
N ILE A 127 4.26 -11.27 3.05
CA ILE A 127 5.45 -10.40 3.00
C ILE A 127 6.63 -11.20 3.54
N MET A 128 7.51 -11.66 2.65
CA MET A 128 8.70 -12.43 3.03
C MET A 128 9.72 -11.58 3.79
N SER A 129 10.40 -12.21 4.75
CA SER A 129 11.35 -11.51 5.63
C SER A 129 12.61 -11.00 4.93
N ASP A 130 13.09 -11.69 3.90
CA ASP A 130 14.26 -11.24 3.13
C ASP A 130 13.99 -9.91 2.43
N TRP A 131 12.84 -9.82 1.76
CA TRP A 131 12.39 -8.59 1.11
C TRP A 131 12.17 -7.44 2.11
N LEU A 132 11.64 -7.73 3.30
CA LEU A 132 11.42 -6.71 4.34
C LEU A 132 12.73 -6.00 4.74
N SER A 133 13.85 -6.73 4.74
CA SER A 133 15.15 -6.17 5.10
C SER A 133 15.66 -5.14 4.09
N GLU A 134 15.63 -5.49 2.80
CA GLU A 134 16.02 -4.59 1.71
C GLU A 134 15.13 -3.33 1.68
N MET A 135 13.83 -3.51 1.90
CA MET A 135 12.87 -2.41 1.99
C MET A 135 13.19 -1.45 3.15
N LEU A 136 13.37 -1.94 4.37
CA LEU A 136 13.49 -1.09 5.55
C LEU A 136 14.85 -0.40 5.65
N GLU A 137 15.89 -0.94 5.00
CA GLU A 137 17.20 -0.29 4.91
C GLU A 137 17.14 1.08 4.21
N GLY A 138 16.20 1.26 3.27
CA GLY A 138 15.96 2.54 2.59
C GLY A 138 15.21 3.60 3.42
N LEU A 139 14.70 3.26 4.61
CA LEU A 139 13.75 4.08 5.37
C LEU A 139 14.25 4.42 6.80
N PRO A 140 15.41 5.10 6.95
CA PRO A 140 16.04 5.31 8.27
C PRO A 140 15.25 6.25 9.19
N LEU A 141 14.31 7.04 8.65
CA LEU A 141 13.50 8.01 9.38
C LEU A 141 12.10 7.50 9.75
N LEU A 142 11.83 6.20 9.53
CA LEU A 142 10.52 5.63 9.77
C LEU A 142 10.16 5.67 11.26
N GLU A 143 8.96 6.16 11.57
CA GLU A 143 8.43 6.28 12.93
C GLU A 143 7.19 5.40 13.14
N GLU A 144 6.46 5.10 12.07
CA GLU A 144 5.25 4.27 12.09
C GLU A 144 5.31 3.23 10.97
N LEU A 145 5.18 1.96 11.34
CA LEU A 145 5.18 0.83 10.42
C LEU A 145 3.96 -0.04 10.67
N HIS A 146 3.17 -0.25 9.63
CA HIS A 146 2.07 -1.19 9.61
C HIS A 146 2.23 -2.14 8.43
N LEU A 147 2.32 -3.44 8.73
CA LEU A 147 2.35 -4.51 7.75
C LEU A 147 1.27 -5.55 8.03
N ASP A 148 0.46 -5.86 7.03
CA ASP A 148 -0.44 -7.02 7.02
C ASP A 148 0.19 -8.21 6.28
N CYS A 149 -0.33 -9.41 6.55
CA CYS A 149 0.11 -10.66 5.95
C CYS A 149 1.60 -10.98 6.23
N ILE A 150 2.03 -10.84 7.49
CA ILE A 150 3.38 -11.22 7.95
C ILE A 150 3.32 -12.58 8.68
N CYS A 151 3.95 -13.61 8.12
CA CYS A 151 4.04 -14.94 8.75
C CYS A 151 4.98 -15.00 9.96
N HIS A 152 6.10 -14.27 9.94
CA HIS A 152 7.15 -14.33 10.97
C HIS A 152 7.31 -12.98 11.70
N PHE A 153 6.43 -12.71 12.67
CA PHE A 153 6.42 -11.45 13.44
C PHE A 153 7.76 -11.19 14.12
N LYS A 154 8.32 -12.16 14.86
CA LYS A 154 9.66 -12.06 15.46
C LYS A 154 10.71 -11.59 14.46
N LYS A 155 10.78 -12.20 13.28
CA LYS A 155 11.78 -11.83 12.26
C LYS A 155 11.55 -10.41 11.75
N ALA A 156 10.29 -10.04 11.53
CA ALA A 156 9.92 -8.68 11.12
C ALA A 156 10.31 -7.65 12.18
N VAL A 157 10.11 -7.95 13.46
CA VAL A 157 10.52 -7.11 14.59
C VAL A 157 12.04 -6.96 14.63
N GLU A 158 12.80 -8.03 14.52
CA GLU A 158 14.27 -7.98 14.50
C GLU A 158 14.80 -7.09 13.36
N ILE A 159 14.23 -7.23 12.16
CA ILE A 159 14.59 -6.42 10.99
C ILE A 159 14.21 -4.96 11.21
N ALA A 160 12.98 -4.69 11.64
CA ALA A 160 12.50 -3.33 11.87
C ALA A 160 13.31 -2.62 12.96
N ALA A 161 13.68 -3.31 14.04
CA ALA A 161 14.50 -2.73 15.11
C ALA A 161 15.91 -2.38 14.62
N ARG A 162 16.46 -3.18 13.72
CA ARG A 162 17.78 -2.94 13.12
C ARG A 162 17.76 -1.76 12.15
N CYS A 163 16.73 -1.70 11.29
CA CYS A 163 16.70 -0.74 10.17
C CYS A 163 16.03 0.60 10.53
N CYS A 164 15.08 0.62 11.48
CA CYS A 164 14.26 1.79 11.80
C CYS A 164 14.47 2.25 13.27
N PRO A 165 15.57 2.96 13.58
CA PRO A 165 15.94 3.34 14.96
C PRO A 165 14.99 4.37 15.61
N HIS A 166 14.10 4.98 14.83
CA HIS A 166 13.13 5.98 15.25
C HIS A 166 11.70 5.45 15.35
N LEU A 167 11.50 4.14 15.17
CA LEU A 167 10.19 3.51 15.20
C LEU A 167 9.52 3.67 16.58
N LYS A 168 8.28 4.17 16.57
CA LYS A 168 7.45 4.42 17.76
C LYS A 168 6.12 3.69 17.68
N SER A 169 5.62 3.42 16.49
CA SER A 169 4.38 2.69 16.26
C SER A 169 4.66 1.48 15.39
N LEU A 170 4.26 0.30 15.86
CA LEU A 170 4.36 -0.94 15.12
C LEU A 170 3.01 -1.65 15.13
N LYS A 171 2.52 -1.94 13.93
CA LYS A 171 1.37 -2.79 13.71
C LYS A 171 1.73 -3.96 12.81
N LEU A 172 1.52 -5.17 13.31
CA LEU A 172 1.71 -6.38 12.55
C LEU A 172 0.39 -7.16 12.55
N ALA A 173 -0.10 -7.48 11.36
CA ALA A 173 -1.29 -8.31 11.21
C ALA A 173 -1.02 -9.53 10.33
N ASN A 174 -1.73 -10.61 10.58
CA ASN A 174 -1.74 -11.80 9.74
C ASN A 174 -3.06 -12.56 9.84
N ASP A 175 -3.85 -12.45 8.77
CA ASP A 175 -5.18 -13.06 8.65
C ASP A 175 -5.14 -14.37 7.85
N LEU A 176 -4.00 -14.72 7.27
CA LEU A 176 -3.85 -15.86 6.36
C LEU A 176 -3.83 -17.21 7.10
N TYR A 177 -3.46 -17.21 8.38
CA TYR A 177 -3.29 -18.44 9.16
C TYR A 177 -4.51 -18.76 10.02
N ARG A 178 -5.16 -19.89 9.73
CA ARG A 178 -6.39 -20.32 10.41
C ARG A 178 -6.17 -21.20 11.64
N ARG A 179 -4.93 -21.54 12.00
CA ARG A 179 -4.64 -22.41 13.15
C ARG A 179 -3.81 -21.66 14.19
N PRO A 180 -4.40 -21.26 15.32
CA PRO A 180 -3.67 -20.51 16.33
C PRO A 180 -2.65 -21.38 17.06
N LYS A 181 -1.40 -20.93 17.14
CA LYS A 181 -0.37 -21.53 17.99
C LYS A 181 -0.55 -20.97 19.41
N MET A 182 -0.90 -21.83 20.35
CA MET A 182 -1.11 -21.43 21.74
C MET A 182 0.22 -21.36 22.49
N GLY A 183 0.36 -20.36 23.36
CA GLY A 183 1.49 -20.23 24.28
C GLY A 183 2.81 -19.82 23.62
N CYS A 184 2.74 -19.04 22.54
CA CYS A 184 3.92 -18.57 21.82
C CYS A 184 4.28 -17.15 22.28
N ASP A 185 5.36 -17.01 23.04
CA ASP A 185 5.85 -15.71 23.53
C ASP A 185 7.03 -15.16 22.70
N GLU A 186 7.46 -15.87 21.65
CA GLU A 186 8.64 -15.49 20.86
C GLU A 186 8.54 -14.08 20.25
N ASP A 187 7.36 -13.73 19.73
CA ASP A 187 7.10 -12.41 19.16
C ASP A 187 7.16 -11.31 20.23
N ALA A 188 6.57 -11.59 21.40
CA ALA A 188 6.56 -10.67 22.54
C ALA A 188 7.97 -10.46 23.12
N LEU A 189 8.77 -11.53 23.21
CA LEU A 189 10.16 -11.47 23.65
C LEU A 189 11.02 -10.66 22.68
N ALA A 190 10.85 -10.84 21.37
CA ALA A 190 11.58 -10.06 20.36
C ALA A 190 11.25 -8.56 20.46
N ILE A 191 9.99 -8.22 20.69
CA ILE A 191 9.55 -6.83 20.92
C ILE A 191 10.17 -6.27 22.21
N ALA A 192 10.09 -7.03 23.30
CA ALA A 192 10.67 -6.65 24.58
C ALA A 192 12.18 -6.40 24.49
N GLU A 193 12.90 -7.24 23.74
CA GLU A 193 14.35 -7.15 23.58
C GLU A 193 14.77 -5.96 22.70
N HIS A 194 14.06 -5.70 21.61
CA HIS A 194 14.55 -4.80 20.56
C HIS A 194 13.77 -3.48 20.43
N MET A 195 12.50 -3.43 20.82
CA MET A 195 11.58 -2.30 20.60
C MET A 195 11.27 -1.52 21.89
N THR A 196 12.30 -1.25 22.70
CA THR A 196 12.14 -0.62 24.03
C THR A 196 11.61 0.82 24.02
N ARG A 197 11.62 1.49 22.86
CA ARG A 197 11.14 2.88 22.68
C ARG A 197 9.73 2.98 22.08
N LEU A 198 9.07 1.84 21.87
CA LEU A 198 7.75 1.78 21.27
C LEU A 198 6.71 2.50 22.15
N ARG A 199 5.77 3.15 21.49
CA ARG A 199 4.64 3.86 22.10
C ARG A 199 3.29 3.25 21.72
N HIS A 200 3.19 2.67 20.53
CA HIS A 200 1.97 2.05 20.05
C HIS A 200 2.30 0.68 19.47
N LEU A 201 1.65 -0.35 19.99
CA LEU A 201 1.78 -1.73 19.53
C LEU A 201 0.41 -2.28 19.16
N GLU A 202 0.27 -2.79 17.95
CA GLU A 202 -0.88 -3.61 17.56
C GLU A 202 -0.38 -4.94 16.98
N LEU A 203 -0.81 -6.06 17.57
CA LEU A 203 -0.48 -7.40 17.08
C LEU A 203 -1.77 -8.18 16.84
N TYR A 204 -2.05 -8.47 15.57
CA TYR A 204 -3.17 -9.28 15.16
C TYR A 204 -2.65 -10.51 14.44
N GLY A 205 -2.62 -11.66 15.10
CA GLY A 205 -2.03 -12.85 14.49
C GLY A 205 -2.58 -14.16 15.05
N PRO A 206 -2.21 -15.28 14.41
CA PRO A 206 -2.64 -16.60 14.85
C PRO A 206 -2.03 -16.97 16.22
N ASN A 207 -0.83 -16.47 16.53
CA ASN A 207 -0.12 -16.80 17.76
C ASN A 207 -0.84 -16.18 18.97
N LYS A 208 -1.09 -17.00 19.98
CA LYS A 208 -1.64 -16.56 21.27
C LYS A 208 -0.51 -16.50 22.29
N MET A 209 -0.09 -15.30 22.64
CA MET A 209 0.92 -15.08 23.69
C MET A 209 0.34 -15.39 25.07
N THR A 210 1.20 -15.78 25.99
CA THR A 210 0.84 -16.01 27.39
C THR A 210 0.92 -14.73 28.21
N ASN A 211 0.58 -14.84 29.49
CA ASN A 211 0.82 -13.77 30.46
C ASN A 211 2.31 -13.39 30.57
N ASP A 212 3.23 -14.34 30.36
CA ASP A 212 4.67 -14.08 30.45
C ASP A 212 5.15 -13.21 29.28
N GLY A 213 4.65 -13.46 28.06
CA GLY A 213 4.91 -12.59 26.90
C GLY A 213 4.39 -11.16 27.12
N LEU A 214 3.17 -11.00 27.61
CA LEU A 214 2.61 -9.69 27.95
C LEU A 214 3.42 -8.96 29.04
N LEU A 215 3.84 -9.70 30.07
CA LEU A 215 4.70 -9.16 31.13
C LEU A 215 6.06 -8.71 30.58
N ALA A 216 6.65 -9.48 29.67
CA ALA A 216 7.92 -9.12 29.03
C ALA A 216 7.81 -7.79 28.26
N ILE A 217 6.73 -7.60 27.49
CA ILE A 217 6.47 -6.32 26.80
C ILE A 217 6.31 -5.19 27.82
N LEU A 218 5.50 -5.39 28.85
CA LEU A 218 5.21 -4.37 29.84
C LEU A 218 6.45 -3.91 30.62
N GLU A 219 7.38 -4.84 30.90
CA GLU A 219 8.59 -4.57 31.68
C GLU A 219 9.71 -3.93 30.85
N ASN A 220 9.75 -4.19 29.54
CA ASN A 220 10.83 -3.72 28.66
C ASN A 220 10.43 -2.60 27.70
N CYS A 221 9.13 -2.28 27.56
CA CYS A 221 8.63 -1.15 26.78
C CYS A 221 8.01 -0.08 27.70
N PRO A 222 8.81 0.67 28.49
CA PRO A 222 8.31 1.58 29.53
C PRO A 222 7.58 2.83 28.99
N HIS A 223 7.67 3.09 27.68
CA HIS A 223 7.03 4.21 27.02
C HIS A 223 5.76 3.82 26.25
N LEU A 224 5.30 2.58 26.39
CA LEU A 224 4.13 2.08 25.69
C LEU A 224 2.87 2.81 26.18
N GLU A 225 2.20 3.51 25.28
CA GLU A 225 0.98 4.28 25.54
C GLU A 225 -0.26 3.53 25.07
N SER A 226 -0.14 2.77 23.98
CA SER A 226 -1.21 1.98 23.37
C SER A 226 -0.77 0.53 23.15
N LEU A 227 -1.63 -0.42 23.52
CA LEU A 227 -1.45 -1.84 23.28
C LEU A 227 -2.77 -2.45 22.78
N ASP A 228 -2.76 -2.93 21.56
CA ASP A 228 -3.83 -3.72 20.96
C ASP A 228 -3.33 -5.13 20.68
N VAL A 229 -3.85 -6.08 21.44
CA VAL A 229 -3.65 -7.51 21.20
C VAL A 229 -5.00 -8.21 21.29
N GLU A 230 -6.05 -7.54 20.81
CA GLU A 230 -7.36 -8.14 20.64
C GLU A 230 -7.19 -9.39 19.76
N HIS A 231 -7.46 -10.55 20.33
CA HIS A 231 -7.20 -11.88 19.76
C HIS A 231 -5.74 -12.38 19.79
N GLY A 232 -4.75 -11.62 20.26
CA GLY A 232 -3.34 -12.05 20.32
C GLY A 232 -2.92 -12.77 21.60
N VAL A 233 -3.82 -12.98 22.56
CA VAL A 233 -3.50 -13.44 23.93
C VAL A 233 -4.31 -14.67 24.33
N ALA A 234 -3.70 -15.59 25.09
CA ALA A 234 -4.36 -16.74 25.69
C ALA A 234 -4.64 -16.48 27.17
N ASN A 235 -5.92 -16.22 27.52
CA ASN A 235 -6.43 -16.10 28.88
C ASN A 235 -5.59 -15.21 29.83
N VAL A 236 -5.92 -13.92 29.88
CA VAL A 236 -5.17 -12.95 30.70
C VAL A 236 -5.62 -12.98 32.15
N GLY A 237 -4.68 -13.19 33.07
CA GLY A 237 -4.97 -13.19 34.52
C GLY A 237 -5.48 -11.82 35.01
N PRO A 238 -6.44 -11.76 35.95
CA PRO A 238 -7.08 -10.51 36.38
C PRO A 238 -6.11 -9.49 36.98
N ASP A 239 -5.07 -9.95 37.68
CA ASP A 239 -4.03 -9.06 38.23
C ASP A 239 -3.19 -8.41 37.12
N LEU A 240 -2.90 -9.15 36.04
CA LEU A 240 -2.17 -8.64 34.89
C LEU A 240 -3.03 -7.65 34.09
N VAL A 241 -4.32 -7.94 33.89
CA VAL A 241 -5.26 -6.98 33.29
C VAL A 241 -5.26 -5.67 34.07
N ARG A 242 -5.36 -5.74 35.41
CA ARG A 242 -5.32 -4.53 36.26
C ARG A 242 -4.00 -3.77 36.10
N ARG A 243 -2.86 -4.47 36.04
CA ARG A 243 -1.53 -3.84 35.85
C ARG A 243 -1.45 -3.16 34.47
N LEU A 244 -1.91 -3.83 33.41
CA LEU A 244 -1.96 -3.29 32.05
C LEU A 244 -2.83 -2.04 31.99
N SER A 245 -4.05 -2.06 32.54
CA SER A 245 -4.94 -0.90 32.54
C SER A 245 -4.44 0.29 33.36
N GLN A 246 -3.49 0.09 34.27
CA GLN A 246 -2.87 1.17 35.04
C GLN A 246 -1.68 1.80 34.31
N GLN A 247 -0.98 1.04 33.46
CA GLN A 247 0.24 1.50 32.79
C GLN A 247 -0.01 1.95 31.34
N ILE A 248 -0.94 1.29 30.65
CA ILE A 248 -1.29 1.56 29.26
C ILE A 248 -2.54 2.45 29.21
N LYS A 249 -2.48 3.53 28.43
CA LYS A 249 -3.60 4.47 28.29
C LYS A 249 -4.70 3.88 27.41
N ASP A 250 -4.29 3.37 26.25
CA ASP A 250 -5.17 2.83 25.22
C ASP A 250 -4.96 1.32 25.13
N LEU A 251 -5.72 0.57 25.93
CA LEU A 251 -5.61 -0.89 26.02
C LEU A 251 -6.79 -1.57 25.33
N LYS A 252 -6.50 -2.44 24.37
CA LYS A 252 -7.47 -3.36 23.78
C LYS A 252 -7.01 -4.79 23.96
N LEU A 253 -7.85 -5.55 24.66
CA LEU A 253 -7.66 -6.95 24.98
C LEU A 253 -8.98 -7.68 24.75
N SER A 254 -8.93 -8.83 24.10
CA SER A 254 -10.08 -9.73 24.08
C SER A 254 -10.14 -10.47 25.42
N TYR A 255 -11.17 -10.20 26.22
CA TYR A 255 -11.49 -10.99 27.39
C TYR A 255 -12.38 -12.14 26.94
N ASP A 256 -11.80 -13.32 26.72
CA ASP A 256 -12.60 -14.49 26.40
C ASP A 256 -13.33 -14.96 27.67
N SER A 257 -14.55 -14.46 27.87
CA SER A 257 -15.46 -14.94 28.92
C SER A 257 -16.17 -16.24 28.53
N THR A 258 -15.90 -16.80 27.35
CA THR A 258 -16.53 -18.05 26.91
C THR A 258 -15.57 -19.20 27.06
N GLY A 259 -15.62 -19.84 28.23
CA GLY A 259 -15.15 -21.21 28.35
C GLY A 259 -15.78 -22.03 27.25
N TYR A 260 -14.95 -22.76 26.48
CA TYR A 260 -15.30 -23.88 25.63
C TYR A 260 -16.81 -24.09 25.42
N ASP A 261 -17.38 -23.42 24.42
CA ASP A 261 -18.67 -23.88 23.90
C ASP A 261 -18.67 -23.84 22.36
N SER A 262 -18.48 -25.04 21.82
CA SER A 262 -19.01 -25.51 20.55
C SER A 262 -18.60 -24.78 19.26
N LEU A 263 -17.39 -25.06 18.79
CA LEU A 263 -17.22 -25.46 17.38
C LEU A 263 -16.88 -26.94 17.35
N GLY A 264 -17.93 -27.76 17.16
CA GLY A 264 -17.79 -29.14 16.77
C GLY A 264 -17.11 -29.22 15.42
N TYR A 265 -15.79 -29.42 15.44
CA TYR A 265 -15.13 -30.10 14.35
C TYR A 265 -15.16 -31.58 14.70
N ASP A 266 -15.96 -32.32 13.94
CA ASP A 266 -16.03 -33.76 13.99
C ASP A 266 -14.63 -34.35 13.99
N SER A 267 -14.43 -35.26 14.94
CA SER A 267 -13.38 -36.26 14.94
C SER A 267 -13.36 -36.99 13.60
N MET A 268 -12.47 -36.59 12.70
CA MET A 268 -12.15 -37.36 11.51
C MET A 268 -10.64 -37.54 11.42
N GLY A 269 -10.22 -38.74 11.83
CA GLY A 269 -9.07 -39.45 11.30
C GLY A 269 -7.73 -39.11 11.93
N ASP A 270 -7.23 -40.02 12.76
CA ASP A 270 -5.80 -40.35 12.78
C ASP A 270 -5.36 -40.64 11.33
N SER A 271 -4.79 -39.64 10.68
CA SER A 271 -3.88 -39.84 9.56
C SER A 271 -2.61 -39.10 9.93
N ASP A 272 -1.57 -39.90 10.14
CA ASP A 272 -0.16 -39.56 10.29
C ASP A 272 0.30 -38.76 9.06
N GLU A 273 -0.07 -37.48 9.01
CA GLU A 273 0.36 -36.51 8.01
C GLU A 273 1.45 -35.66 8.67
N GLY A 274 2.66 -35.78 8.14
CA GLY A 274 3.88 -35.24 8.71
C GLY A 274 3.75 -33.77 9.12
N ILE A 275 4.40 -33.44 10.23
CA ILE A 275 4.63 -32.09 10.70
C ILE A 275 5.30 -31.33 9.54
N LEU A 276 4.53 -30.58 8.75
CA LEU A 276 5.06 -29.67 7.76
C LEU A 276 5.74 -28.53 8.52
N ASN A 277 6.96 -28.20 8.13
CA ASN A 277 7.73 -27.15 8.79
C ASN A 277 7.05 -25.79 8.60
N GLU A 278 7.31 -24.85 9.52
CA GLU A 278 6.78 -23.48 9.47
C GLU A 278 7.11 -22.78 8.13
N ASP A 279 8.23 -23.15 7.52
CA ASP A 279 8.67 -22.70 6.20
C ASP A 279 7.83 -23.30 5.05
N ASP A 280 7.39 -24.57 5.16
CA ASP A 280 6.65 -25.27 4.10
C ASP A 280 5.23 -24.72 3.89
N LEU A 281 4.61 -24.17 4.94
CA LEU A 281 3.28 -23.55 4.85
C LEU A 281 3.35 -22.11 4.33
N CYS A 282 4.47 -21.44 4.59
CA CYS A 282 4.77 -20.12 4.06
C CYS A 282 5.01 -20.20 2.54
N GLU A 283 5.86 -21.13 2.09
CA GLU A 283 6.17 -21.33 0.67
C GLU A 283 4.98 -21.88 -0.16
N ARG A 284 4.09 -22.70 0.44
CA ARG A 284 2.94 -23.27 -0.28
C ARG A 284 1.87 -22.22 -0.65
N SER A 285 1.80 -21.11 0.09
CA SER A 285 0.86 -20.02 -0.18
C SER A 285 1.21 -19.22 -1.45
N ASP A 286 2.46 -19.33 -1.92
CA ASP A 286 3.01 -18.48 -2.98
C ASP A 286 3.05 -19.15 -4.36
N PHE A 287 2.50 -20.36 -4.52
CA PHE A 287 2.61 -21.15 -5.76
C PHE A 287 1.55 -20.90 -6.84
N TYR A 288 0.79 -19.80 -6.77
CA TYR A 288 0.00 -19.36 -7.93
C TYR A 288 0.88 -18.47 -8.82
N THR A 289 1.77 -19.11 -9.59
CA THR A 289 2.42 -18.47 -10.72
C THR A 289 1.37 -18.21 -11.79
N ASP A 290 0.88 -16.98 -11.91
CA ASP A 290 0.29 -16.53 -13.16
C ASP A 290 1.44 -16.49 -14.18
N GLU A 291 1.46 -17.47 -15.08
CA GLU A 291 2.29 -17.42 -16.28
C GLU A 291 1.90 -16.16 -17.06
N GLU A 292 2.76 -15.14 -17.05
CA GLU A 292 2.71 -14.04 -18.00
C GLU A 292 2.95 -14.62 -19.41
N THR A 293 1.86 -14.91 -20.12
CA THR A 293 1.93 -15.04 -21.58
C THR A 293 1.90 -13.63 -22.17
N ASP A 294 3.09 -13.13 -22.49
CA ASP A 294 3.30 -12.06 -23.46
C ASP A 294 2.76 -12.52 -24.82
N ASP A 295 1.57 -12.06 -25.20
CA ASP A 295 1.09 -12.09 -26.58
C ASP A 295 -0.03 -11.08 -26.75
N LEU A 296 0.29 -9.85 -27.16
CA LEU A 296 -0.60 -9.06 -28.04
C LEU A 296 0.23 -8.12 -28.90
N ASP A 297 0.66 -8.66 -30.05
CA ASP A 297 0.74 -7.91 -31.30
C ASP A 297 -0.66 -7.42 -31.67
N SER A 298 -0.83 -6.10 -31.79
CA SER A 298 -1.92 -5.53 -32.58
C SER A 298 -1.45 -4.21 -33.15
N SER A 299 -1.02 -4.30 -34.41
CA SER A 299 -1.22 -3.26 -35.41
C SER A 299 -2.64 -2.68 -35.32
N GLY A 300 -2.74 -1.36 -35.44
CA GLY A 300 -3.97 -0.61 -35.35
C GLY A 300 -3.70 0.84 -35.73
N GLU A 301 -3.93 1.11 -37.01
CA GLU A 301 -3.78 2.39 -37.70
C GLU A 301 -4.70 3.47 -37.08
N ASP A 302 -4.15 4.65 -36.77
CA ASP A 302 -4.95 5.86 -36.61
C ASP A 302 -4.61 6.84 -37.74
N ASP A 303 -5.41 6.70 -38.80
CA ASP A 303 -5.56 7.60 -39.94
C ASP A 303 -6.17 8.93 -39.48
N PHE A 304 -5.36 9.99 -39.40
CA PHE A 304 -5.85 11.36 -39.28
C PHE A 304 -5.85 12.00 -40.66
N SER A 305 -7.04 12.03 -41.28
CA SER A 305 -7.30 12.75 -42.51
C SER A 305 -7.18 14.27 -42.34
N GLU A 306 -6.34 14.92 -43.15
CA GLU A 306 -6.48 16.32 -43.55
C GLU A 306 -6.60 16.43 -45.08
N PRO A 307 -7.46 17.31 -45.62
CA PRO A 307 -7.74 17.35 -47.05
C PRO A 307 -6.84 18.31 -47.84
N SER A 308 -6.46 17.82 -49.02
CA SER A 308 -6.26 18.51 -50.31
C SER A 308 -5.38 19.76 -50.39
N ASP A 309 -4.33 19.71 -51.22
CA ASP A 309 -4.36 20.44 -52.50
C ASP A 309 -3.25 20.04 -53.50
N THR A 310 -3.72 19.65 -54.68
CA THR A 310 -3.22 19.93 -56.05
C THR A 310 -1.76 19.68 -56.48
N SER A 311 -1.66 18.83 -57.52
CA SER A 311 -1.08 19.14 -58.84
C SER A 311 0.41 18.86 -59.09
N THR A 312 0.61 17.86 -59.98
CA THR A 312 1.51 17.82 -61.15
C THR A 312 3.03 17.84 -60.96
N GLY A 313 3.68 16.88 -61.59
CA GLY A 313 5.09 17.02 -62.00
C GLY A 313 5.74 15.69 -62.33
N SER A 314 5.65 15.33 -63.60
CA SER A 314 6.40 14.28 -64.27
C SER A 314 7.93 14.45 -64.14
N ASP A 315 8.66 13.34 -64.28
CA ASP A 315 9.74 13.12 -65.26
C ASP A 315 10.86 12.25 -64.69
N ASP A 316 10.98 11.07 -65.30
CA ASP A 316 12.19 10.44 -65.86
C ASP A 316 13.54 10.82 -65.28
N TYR A 317 14.35 9.81 -64.93
CA TYR A 317 15.68 9.62 -65.53
C TYR A 317 16.10 8.15 -65.43
N ASP A 318 16.32 7.57 -66.60
CA ASP A 318 17.09 6.36 -66.88
C ASP A 318 18.56 6.48 -66.41
N ASP A 319 19.20 5.31 -66.42
CA ASP A 319 20.54 5.05 -66.97
C ASP A 319 21.69 4.64 -66.01
N ASN A 320 22.13 3.41 -66.30
CA ASN A 320 23.51 2.94 -66.47
C ASN A 320 24.20 2.17 -65.33
N ASP A 321 24.31 0.86 -65.62
CA ASP A 321 25.55 0.13 -65.91
C ASP A 321 26.45 -0.36 -64.77
N ASP A 322 26.69 -1.68 -64.89
CA ASP A 322 27.95 -2.41 -64.78
C ASP A 322 28.78 -2.28 -63.49
N ASP A 323 29.01 -3.40 -62.80
CA ASP A 323 30.24 -4.16 -63.05
C ASP A 323 30.24 -5.50 -62.27
N ASP A 324 30.83 -6.49 -62.93
CA ASP A 324 31.17 -7.83 -62.48
C ASP A 324 31.97 -7.85 -61.16
N SER A 325 31.81 -8.91 -60.37
CA SER A 325 32.84 -9.95 -60.21
C SER A 325 32.75 -10.72 -58.88
N ASP A 326 32.83 -12.04 -59.05
CA ASP A 326 33.07 -13.07 -58.03
C ASP A 326 34.16 -12.72 -57.01
N ARG A 327 33.96 -13.11 -55.74
CA ARG A 327 34.83 -14.10 -55.06
C ARG A 327 34.44 -14.39 -53.59
N PHE A 328 34.27 -15.71 -53.37
CA PHE A 328 34.40 -16.50 -52.13
C PHE A 328 33.37 -16.38 -51.02
#